data_AF-A0A2V9Q8K4-F1
#
_entry.id   AF-A0A2V9Q8K4-F1
#
_cell.length_a   1.000
_cell.length_b   1.000
_cell.length_c   1.000
_cell.angle_alpha   90.00
_cell.angle_beta   90.00
_cell.angle_gamma   90.00
#
_symmetry.space_group_name_H-M   'P 1'
#
loop_
_entity.id
_entity.type
_entity.pdbx_description
1 polymer ?
#
loop_
_entity_poly.entity_id
_entity_poly.type
_entity_poly.pdbx_seq_one_letter_code
_entity_poly.pdbx_strand_id
1 'polypeptide(L)'
;MAFVKAALDCPPEVKVNDKYRKAFHRSLEFLNKHPSGFIKAIPFERDLKSFLAMAKARADHAHRIDLIRDKNLPMSILAQQLGLSPFHAWVGLIGHTKLHVHMAYGTTQEQVKEAETALTSNAVCLDVFALFTLRLLNYLNLIPKLYPKIFVHTATLESIVSNIREMELRKTGMTISYHEGKLTRSEVGPEETDQQLFFLRDIRDFLKSPVVELVGLDPGLISTADMKKAQEIPRCYSLRADCGLQVASCGVLR
;
A
#
# COMPACT_ATOMS: atom_id res chain seq x y z
N MET A 1 -4.57 -9.33 -8.33
CA MET A 1 -5.48 -9.63 -7.21
C MET A 1 -6.21 -8.35 -6.84
N ALA A 2 -7.55 -8.34 -6.81
CA ALA A 2 -8.33 -7.16 -6.41
C ALA A 2 -9.02 -7.43 -5.08
N PHE A 3 -8.88 -6.51 -4.13
CA PHE A 3 -9.50 -6.61 -2.82
C PHE A 3 -10.69 -5.64 -2.73
N VAL A 4 -11.86 -6.16 -2.38
CA VAL A 4 -13.00 -5.37 -1.91
C VAL A 4 -13.14 -5.70 -0.42
N LYS A 5 -12.70 -4.75 0.42
CA LYS A 5 -12.79 -4.85 1.88
C LYS A 5 -14.13 -4.25 2.29
N ALA A 6 -15.03 -5.09 2.78
CA ALA A 6 -16.31 -4.65 3.33
C ALA A 6 -16.20 -4.74 4.86
N ALA A 7 -16.14 -3.60 5.54
CA ALA A 7 -16.21 -3.55 7.00
C ALA A 7 -17.67 -3.40 7.41
N LEU A 8 -18.21 -4.42 8.08
CA LEU A 8 -19.47 -4.33 8.82
C LEU A 8 -19.13 -4.58 10.28
N ASP A 9 -18.54 -3.59 10.95
CA ASP A 9 -18.45 -3.59 12.41
C ASP A 9 -19.83 -3.27 12.97
N CYS A 10 -20.67 -4.30 13.09
CA CYS A 10 -21.91 -4.23 13.83
C CYS A 10 -21.80 -5.18 15.01
N PRO A 11 -21.96 -4.71 16.26
CA PRO A 11 -21.96 -5.58 17.42
C PRO A 11 -23.03 -6.68 17.23
N PRO A 12 -22.77 -7.94 17.62
CA PRO A 12 -23.71 -9.05 17.42
C PRO A 12 -25.08 -8.82 18.09
N GLU A 13 -25.14 -7.91 19.05
CA GLU A 13 -26.34 -7.52 19.81
C GLU A 13 -27.23 -6.52 19.06
N VAL A 14 -26.71 -5.85 18.03
CA VAL A 14 -27.45 -4.83 17.28
C VAL A 14 -28.23 -5.48 16.15
N LYS A 15 -29.50 -5.79 16.40
CA LYS A 15 -30.46 -6.11 15.32
C LYS A 15 -30.77 -4.83 14.54
N VAL A 16 -29.99 -4.57 13.49
CA VAL A 16 -30.22 -3.43 12.60
C VAL A 16 -31.57 -3.63 11.88
N ASN A 17 -32.60 -2.92 12.32
CA ASN A 17 -33.89 -2.87 11.64
C ASN A 17 -33.68 -2.25 10.23
N ASP A 18 -34.35 -2.81 9.22
CA ASP A 18 -34.30 -2.38 7.81
C ASP A 18 -34.48 -0.86 7.63
N LYS A 19 -35.25 -0.21 8.52
CA LYS A 19 -35.42 1.24 8.54
C LYS A 19 -34.10 1.99 8.77
N TYR A 20 -33.31 1.58 9.76
CA TYR A 20 -32.02 2.20 10.08
C TYR A 20 -30.96 1.84 9.04
N ARG A 21 -31.03 0.63 8.48
CA ARG A 21 -30.15 0.21 7.39
C ARG A 21 -30.33 1.07 6.13
N LYS A 22 -31.57 1.35 5.73
CA LYS A 22 -31.91 2.25 4.62
C LYS A 22 -31.50 3.70 4.89
N ALA A 23 -31.66 4.17 6.13
CA ALA A 23 -31.24 5.52 6.51
C ALA A 23 -29.71 5.69 6.42
N PHE A 24 -28.94 4.74 6.97
CA PHE A 24 -27.48 4.73 6.87
C PHE A 24 -26.99 4.69 5.42
N HIS A 25 -27.65 3.90 4.57
CA HIS A 25 -27.30 3.81 3.15
C HIS A 25 -27.56 5.12 2.40
N ARG A 26 -28.69 5.80 2.65
CA ARG A 26 -28.95 7.15 2.12
C ARG A 26 -27.89 8.15 2.55
N SER A 27 -27.41 8.07 3.79
CA SER A 27 -26.30 8.90 4.26
C SER A 27 -25.00 8.59 3.52
N LEU A 28 -24.70 7.32 3.23
CA LEU A 28 -23.54 6.94 2.42
C LEU A 28 -23.66 7.39 0.96
N GLU A 29 -24.84 7.25 0.34
CA GLU A 29 -25.09 7.74 -1.03
C GLU A 29 -24.92 9.25 -1.12
N PHE A 30 -25.34 9.99 -0.09
CA PHE A 30 -25.08 11.43 0.02
C PHE A 30 -23.59 11.72 0.12
N LEU A 31 -22.84 10.99 0.96
CA LEU A 31 -21.39 11.14 1.10
C LEU A 31 -20.61 10.73 -0.17
N ASN A 32 -21.17 9.85 -1.00
CA ASN A 32 -20.59 9.48 -2.29
C ASN A 32 -20.63 10.62 -3.33
N LYS A 33 -21.56 11.57 -3.16
CA LYS A 33 -21.63 12.80 -3.97
C LYS A 33 -20.64 13.86 -3.52
N HIS A 34 -19.94 13.65 -2.40
CA HIS A 34 -18.95 14.59 -1.90
C HIS A 34 -17.67 14.50 -2.76
N PRO A 35 -17.11 15.65 -3.20
CA PRO A 35 -15.97 15.70 -4.13
C PRO A 35 -14.66 15.12 -3.59
N SER A 36 -14.61 14.74 -2.30
CA SER A 36 -13.43 14.16 -1.66
C SER A 36 -13.15 12.72 -2.10
N GLY A 37 -14.12 11.99 -2.67
CA GLY A 37 -13.91 10.69 -3.33
C GLY A 37 -13.51 9.51 -2.43
N PHE A 38 -13.37 9.72 -1.12
CA PHE A 38 -12.92 8.70 -0.17
C PHE A 38 -14.01 7.68 0.21
N ILE A 39 -15.30 8.01 0.04
CA ILE A 39 -16.42 7.15 0.41
C ILE A 39 -17.21 6.82 -0.86
N LYS A 40 -17.10 5.59 -1.34
CA LYS A 40 -17.95 5.08 -2.42
C LYS A 40 -19.06 4.21 -1.85
N ALA A 41 -20.29 4.71 -1.90
CA ALA A 41 -21.47 3.91 -1.61
C ALA A 41 -21.68 2.87 -2.72
N ILE A 42 -21.91 1.63 -2.32
CA ILE A 42 -22.24 0.54 -3.25
C ILE A 42 -23.77 0.43 -3.27
N PRO A 43 -24.42 0.52 -4.43
CA PRO A 43 -25.87 0.44 -4.52
C PRO A 43 -26.38 -0.88 -3.93
N PHE A 44 -27.44 -0.81 -3.13
CA PHE A 44 -28.03 -1.99 -2.52
C PHE A 44 -28.89 -2.72 -3.56
N GLU A 45 -28.33 -3.75 -4.16
CA GLU A 45 -29.01 -4.64 -5.10
C GLU A 45 -29.34 -5.98 -4.42
N ARG A 46 -30.44 -6.63 -4.83
CA ARG A 46 -30.72 -8.01 -4.41
C ARG A 46 -29.69 -9.01 -4.93
N ASP A 47 -29.01 -8.65 -6.02
CA ASP A 47 -27.96 -9.45 -6.66
C ASP A 47 -26.58 -8.84 -6.39
N LEU A 48 -25.55 -9.67 -6.25
CA LEU A 48 -24.16 -9.22 -6.05
C LEU A 48 -23.49 -8.66 -7.33
N LYS A 49 -24.27 -8.27 -8.34
CA LYS A 49 -23.78 -7.92 -9.69
C LYS A 49 -22.90 -6.67 -9.70
N SER A 50 -23.34 -5.60 -9.04
CA SER A 50 -22.54 -4.38 -8.86
C SER A 50 -21.22 -4.63 -8.12
N PHE A 51 -21.24 -5.41 -7.03
CA PHE A 51 -20.05 -5.84 -6.32
C PHE A 51 -19.08 -6.64 -7.21
N LEU A 52 -19.61 -7.57 -8.01
CA LEU A 52 -18.84 -8.34 -8.98
C LEU A 52 -18.20 -7.45 -10.03
N ALA A 53 -18.96 -6.51 -10.60
CA ALA A 53 -18.48 -5.59 -11.61
C ALA A 53 -17.34 -4.72 -11.07
N MET A 54 -17.44 -4.26 -9.81
CA MET A 54 -16.36 -3.51 -9.16
C MET A 54 -15.12 -4.37 -8.89
N ALA A 55 -15.30 -5.59 -8.35
CA ALA A 55 -14.19 -6.50 -8.09
C ALA A 55 -13.46 -6.87 -9.39
N LYS A 56 -14.21 -7.11 -10.46
CA LYS A 56 -13.70 -7.35 -11.81
C LYS A 56 -12.97 -6.11 -12.37
N ALA A 57 -13.59 -4.93 -12.33
CA ALA A 57 -12.97 -3.70 -12.82
C ALA A 57 -11.65 -3.36 -12.09
N ARG A 58 -11.57 -3.63 -10.79
CA ARG A 58 -10.31 -3.52 -10.02
C ARG A 58 -9.29 -4.58 -10.43
N ALA A 59 -9.72 -5.81 -10.69
CA ALA A 59 -8.82 -6.88 -11.15
C ALA A 59 -8.25 -6.52 -12.53
N ASP A 60 -9.09 -6.04 -13.44
CA ASP A 60 -8.70 -5.56 -14.78
C ASP A 60 -7.80 -4.32 -14.71
N HIS A 61 -8.00 -3.44 -13.71
CA HIS A 61 -7.08 -2.33 -13.46
C HIS A 61 -5.72 -2.83 -12.96
N ALA A 62 -5.70 -3.75 -12.00
CA ALA A 62 -4.45 -4.33 -11.49
C ALA A 62 -3.66 -5.07 -12.59
N HIS A 63 -4.31 -5.79 -13.50
CA HIS A 63 -3.65 -6.42 -14.67
C HIS A 63 -3.08 -5.40 -15.65
N ARG A 64 -3.67 -4.21 -15.77
CA ARG A 64 -3.11 -3.14 -16.60
C ARG A 64 -1.83 -2.53 -16.01
N ILE A 65 -1.54 -2.78 -14.73
CA ILE A 65 -0.29 -2.38 -14.06
C ILE A 65 0.78 -3.49 -14.24
N ASP A 66 0.87 -4.09 -15.44
CA ASP A 66 1.99 -4.97 -15.83
C ASP A 66 3.32 -4.20 -16.00
N LEU A 67 3.27 -2.85 -15.93
CA LEU A 67 4.42 -1.95 -16.03
C LEU A 67 5.52 -2.22 -15.00
N ILE A 68 5.22 -2.89 -13.89
CA ILE A 68 6.21 -3.17 -12.83
C ILE A 68 7.23 -4.22 -13.26
N ARG A 69 6.85 -5.13 -14.14
CA ARG A 69 7.75 -6.17 -14.63
C ARG A 69 8.88 -5.58 -15.48
N ASP A 70 8.58 -4.50 -16.21
CA ASP A 70 9.47 -3.97 -17.25
C ASP A 70 10.07 -2.59 -16.93
N LYS A 71 9.51 -1.83 -15.97
CA LYS A 71 9.88 -0.41 -15.76
C LYS A 71 10.57 -0.05 -14.44
N ASN A 72 11.06 -1.02 -13.66
CA ASN A 72 11.77 -0.77 -12.38
C ASN A 72 11.01 0.24 -11.48
N LEU A 73 9.69 0.08 -11.38
CA LEU A 73 8.88 1.03 -10.62
C LEU A 73 9.00 0.76 -9.11
N PRO A 74 9.19 1.80 -8.28
CA PRO A 74 9.17 1.65 -6.82
C PRO A 74 7.88 1.00 -6.33
N MET A 75 7.99 0.09 -5.36
CA MET A 75 6.84 -0.62 -4.76
C MET A 75 5.81 0.35 -4.14
N SER A 76 6.24 1.55 -3.73
CA SER A 76 5.35 2.61 -3.25
C SER A 76 4.35 3.08 -4.32
N ILE A 77 4.78 3.16 -5.58
CA ILE A 77 3.91 3.51 -6.71
C ILE A 77 2.88 2.41 -6.93
N LEU A 78 3.29 1.14 -6.86
CA LEU A 78 2.36 0.02 -6.95
C LEU A 78 1.28 0.09 -5.85
N ALA A 79 1.70 0.30 -4.61
CA ALA A 79 0.76 0.42 -3.48
C ALA A 79 -0.25 1.54 -3.71
N GLN A 80 0.21 2.70 -4.19
CA GLN A 80 -0.64 3.84 -4.50
C GLN A 80 -1.63 3.55 -5.64
N GLN A 81 -1.16 2.95 -6.74
CA GLN A 81 -2.00 2.61 -7.90
C GLN A 81 -3.07 1.56 -7.54
N LEU A 82 -2.73 0.61 -6.67
CA LEU A 82 -3.69 -0.37 -6.17
C LEU A 82 -4.62 0.16 -5.07
N GLY A 83 -4.37 1.38 -4.55
CA GLY A 83 -5.08 1.94 -3.42
C GLY A 83 -4.93 1.10 -2.14
N LEU A 84 -3.76 0.47 -1.98
CA LEU A 84 -3.41 -0.35 -0.83
C LEU A 84 -2.43 0.38 0.09
N SER A 85 -2.45 0.05 1.38
CA SER A 85 -1.35 0.50 2.26
C SER A 85 -0.05 -0.22 1.85
N PRO A 86 1.13 0.36 2.12
CA PRO A 86 2.41 -0.28 1.81
C PRO A 86 2.52 -1.70 2.37
N PHE A 87 1.99 -1.93 3.58
CA PHE A 87 1.97 -3.26 4.20
C PHE A 87 1.14 -4.27 3.40
N HIS A 88 -0.10 -3.93 3.04
CA HIS A 88 -0.95 -4.83 2.25
C HIS A 88 -0.41 -5.07 0.84
N ALA A 89 0.18 -4.04 0.22
CA ALA A 89 0.86 -4.20 -1.05
C ALA A 89 2.03 -5.19 -0.92
N TRP A 90 2.88 -5.02 0.08
CA TRP A 90 4.00 -5.93 0.37
C TRP A 90 3.55 -7.36 0.66
N VAL A 91 2.54 -7.57 1.51
CA VAL A 91 1.95 -8.89 1.77
C VAL A 91 1.45 -9.53 0.46
N GLY A 92 0.79 -8.74 -0.39
CA GLY A 92 0.34 -9.18 -1.71
C GLY A 92 1.48 -9.58 -2.65
N LEU A 93 2.62 -8.90 -2.60
CA LEU A 93 3.82 -9.24 -3.38
C LEU A 93 4.42 -10.57 -2.93
N ILE A 94 4.68 -10.73 -1.63
CA ILE A 94 5.34 -11.95 -1.11
C ILE A 94 4.45 -13.19 -1.16
N GLY A 95 3.12 -13.00 -1.14
CA GLY A 95 2.15 -14.09 -1.19
C GLY A 95 1.81 -14.58 -2.60
N HIS A 96 2.30 -13.93 -3.66
CA HIS A 96 1.88 -14.21 -5.03
C HIS A 96 2.99 -14.84 -5.88
N THR A 97 2.77 -16.08 -6.34
CA THR A 97 3.81 -16.87 -7.04
C THR A 97 4.18 -16.35 -8.43
N LYS A 98 3.32 -15.56 -9.08
CA LYS A 98 3.57 -15.03 -10.44
C LYS A 98 3.95 -13.54 -10.47
N LEU A 99 3.89 -12.86 -9.32
CA LEU A 99 4.08 -11.41 -9.27
C LEU A 99 5.41 -11.14 -8.60
N HIS A 100 6.38 -10.75 -9.41
CA HIS A 100 7.74 -10.53 -8.98
C HIS A 100 8.10 -9.06 -9.19
N VAL A 101 8.77 -8.49 -8.20
CA VAL A 101 9.43 -7.19 -8.35
C VAL A 101 10.88 -7.49 -8.74
N HIS A 102 11.28 -7.06 -9.93
CA HIS A 102 12.68 -7.15 -10.33
C HIS A 102 13.47 -6.13 -9.52
N MET A 103 14.36 -6.61 -8.64
CA MET A 103 15.18 -5.75 -7.78
C MET A 103 16.64 -5.67 -8.26
N ALA A 104 17.18 -6.76 -8.78
CA ALA A 104 18.56 -6.87 -9.24
C ALA A 104 18.66 -7.96 -10.32
N TYR A 105 19.67 -7.86 -11.19
CA TYR A 105 19.96 -8.89 -12.19
C TYR A 105 20.76 -10.06 -11.60
N GLY A 106 21.41 -9.84 -10.45
CA GLY A 106 22.17 -10.86 -9.72
C GLY A 106 23.49 -11.22 -10.41
N THR A 107 23.99 -10.36 -11.30
CA THR A 107 25.26 -10.60 -12.00
C THR A 107 26.43 -10.56 -11.01
N THR A 108 27.54 -11.25 -11.31
CA THR A 108 28.73 -11.23 -10.44
C THR A 108 29.26 -9.81 -10.23
N GLN A 109 29.19 -8.96 -11.26
CA GLN A 109 29.60 -7.56 -11.19
C GLN A 109 28.73 -6.76 -10.22
N GLU A 110 27.41 -6.96 -10.26
CA GLU A 110 26.46 -6.33 -9.36
C GLU A 110 26.68 -6.78 -7.92
N GLN A 111 26.85 -8.08 -7.68
CA GLN A 111 27.10 -8.64 -6.35
C GLN A 111 28.39 -8.10 -5.72
N VAL A 112 29.49 -8.04 -6.48
CA VAL A 112 30.77 -7.51 -5.99
C VAL A 112 30.63 -6.03 -5.64
N LYS A 113 29.99 -5.24 -6.52
CA LYS A 113 29.76 -3.81 -6.30
C LYS A 113 28.88 -3.54 -5.07
N GLU A 114 27.80 -4.30 -4.91
CA GLU A 114 26.91 -4.17 -3.75
C GLU A 114 27.62 -4.57 -2.45
N ALA A 115 28.40 -5.63 -2.47
CA ALA A 115 29.19 -6.07 -1.32
C ALA A 115 30.25 -5.01 -0.92
N GLU A 116 30.98 -4.46 -1.89
CA GLU A 116 31.93 -3.36 -1.64
C GLU A 116 31.22 -2.12 -1.09
N THR A 117 30.07 -1.76 -1.66
CA THR A 117 29.26 -0.63 -1.18
C THR A 117 28.80 -0.87 0.26
N ALA A 118 28.31 -2.08 0.56
CA ALA A 118 27.85 -2.43 1.91
C ALA A 118 28.98 -2.40 2.94
N LEU A 119 30.19 -2.88 2.58
CA LEU A 119 31.36 -2.92 3.46
C LEU A 119 31.98 -1.55 3.72
N THR A 120 31.88 -0.63 2.75
CA THR A 120 32.49 0.71 2.85
C THR A 120 31.54 1.78 3.37
N SER A 121 30.24 1.49 3.43
CA SER A 121 29.22 2.46 3.84
C SER A 121 29.16 2.59 5.36
N ASN A 122 29.26 3.83 5.85
CA ASN A 122 29.09 4.17 7.27
C ASN A 122 27.64 4.49 7.65
N ALA A 123 26.73 4.50 6.68
CA ALA A 123 25.34 4.83 6.91
C ALA A 123 24.43 4.06 5.95
N VAL A 124 23.22 3.77 6.40
CA VAL A 124 22.16 3.19 5.57
C VAL A 124 20.87 3.98 5.72
N CYS A 125 20.14 4.16 4.62
CA CYS A 125 18.78 4.70 4.63
C CYS A 125 17.81 3.55 4.37
N LEU A 126 16.82 3.35 5.24
CA LEU A 126 15.83 2.27 5.10
C LEU A 126 14.46 2.85 4.73
N ASP A 127 13.86 2.27 3.69
CA ASP A 127 12.45 2.51 3.36
C ASP A 127 11.53 1.49 4.05
N VAL A 128 10.22 1.71 3.92
CA VAL A 128 9.19 0.88 4.54
C VAL A 128 9.21 -0.58 4.06
N PHE A 129 9.53 -0.84 2.79
CA PHE A 129 9.55 -2.18 2.22
C PHE A 129 10.82 -2.94 2.59
N ALA A 130 11.95 -2.25 2.70
CA ALA A 130 13.19 -2.78 3.25
C ALA A 130 12.96 -3.23 4.69
N LEU A 131 12.28 -2.42 5.53
CA LEU A 131 11.95 -2.80 6.90
C LEU A 131 11.05 -4.03 6.99
N PHE A 132 10.00 -4.11 6.17
CA PHE A 132 9.15 -5.31 6.11
C PHE A 132 9.97 -6.55 5.71
N THR A 133 10.82 -6.41 4.70
CA THR A 133 11.64 -7.53 4.20
C THR A 133 12.68 -7.96 5.23
N LEU A 134 13.36 -7.03 5.88
CA LEU A 134 14.31 -7.31 6.96
C LEU A 134 13.62 -7.97 8.16
N ARG A 135 12.40 -7.57 8.51
CA ARG A 135 11.63 -8.25 9.56
C ARG A 135 11.24 -9.66 9.17
N LEU A 136 10.79 -9.86 7.93
CA LEU A 136 10.43 -11.18 7.41
C LEU A 136 11.62 -12.14 7.42
N LEU A 137 12.80 -11.66 7.01
CA LEU A 137 14.04 -12.43 7.00
C LEU A 137 14.71 -12.53 8.37
N ASN A 138 14.14 -11.93 9.41
CA ASN A 138 14.68 -11.88 10.77
C ASN A 138 16.08 -11.22 10.86
N TYR A 139 16.35 -10.22 10.01
CA TYR A 139 17.63 -9.49 9.92
C TYR A 139 17.57 -8.05 10.43
N LEU A 140 16.45 -7.60 10.99
CA LEU A 140 16.34 -6.27 11.61
C LEU A 140 17.44 -5.99 12.65
N ASN A 141 17.76 -6.99 13.48
CA ASN A 141 18.77 -6.89 14.53
C ASN A 141 20.22 -6.90 13.99
N LEU A 142 20.41 -7.20 12.70
CA LEU A 142 21.73 -7.20 12.06
C LEU A 142 22.13 -5.79 11.61
N ILE A 143 21.16 -4.96 11.21
CA ILE A 143 21.45 -3.62 10.66
C ILE A 143 22.28 -2.75 11.63
N PRO A 144 21.95 -2.66 12.94
CA PRO A 144 22.75 -1.86 13.88
C PRO A 144 24.17 -2.39 14.12
N LYS A 145 24.44 -3.65 13.74
CA LYS A 145 25.78 -4.26 13.84
C LYS A 145 26.62 -3.96 12.61
N LEU A 146 25.98 -3.68 11.47
CA LEU A 146 26.64 -3.44 10.20
C LEU A 146 26.88 -1.94 9.96
N TYR A 147 25.94 -1.09 10.35
CA TYR A 147 25.98 0.34 10.06
C TYR A 147 25.97 1.16 11.35
N PRO A 148 26.94 2.08 11.52
CA PRO A 148 26.96 2.96 12.69
C PRO A 148 25.88 4.04 12.64
N LYS A 149 25.34 4.36 11.44
CA LYS A 149 24.22 5.30 11.28
C LYS A 149 23.09 4.68 10.46
N ILE A 150 21.87 4.77 10.98
CA ILE A 150 20.67 4.26 10.32
C ILE A 150 19.67 5.41 10.22
N PHE A 151 19.34 5.78 8.98
CA PHE A 151 18.35 6.83 8.70
C PHE A 151 17.05 6.22 8.23
N VAL A 152 15.94 6.73 8.76
CA VAL A 152 14.60 6.37 8.30
C VAL A 152 13.76 7.64 8.19
N HIS A 153 12.98 7.77 7.13
CA HIS A 153 12.10 8.92 6.99
C HIS A 153 10.96 8.90 8.02
N THR A 154 10.64 10.02 8.67
CA THR A 154 9.59 10.09 9.72
C THR A 154 8.24 9.57 9.24
N ALA A 155 7.87 9.83 7.99
CA ALA A 155 6.63 9.32 7.38
C ALA A 155 6.54 7.78 7.40
N THR A 156 7.66 7.07 7.45
CA THR A 156 7.69 5.60 7.58
C THR A 156 7.14 5.19 8.95
N LEU A 157 7.60 5.80 10.04
CA LEU A 157 7.08 5.51 11.39
C LEU A 157 5.59 5.83 11.48
N GLU A 158 5.18 6.98 10.95
CA GLU A 158 3.76 7.39 10.93
C GLU A 158 2.90 6.39 10.16
N SER A 159 3.38 5.92 9.01
CA SER A 159 2.70 4.89 8.22
C SER A 159 2.53 3.59 9.01
N ILE A 160 3.58 3.11 9.69
CA ILE A 160 3.52 1.89 10.52
C ILE A 160 2.52 2.07 11.67
N VAL A 161 2.58 3.20 12.39
CA VAL A 161 1.64 3.49 13.49
C VAL A 161 0.20 3.58 12.99
N SER A 162 -0.03 4.18 11.81
CA SER A 162 -1.35 4.24 11.19
C SER A 162 -1.90 2.84 10.85
N ASN A 163 -1.07 1.97 10.26
CA ASN A 163 -1.46 0.57 9.97
C ASN A 163 -1.79 -0.21 11.25
N ILE A 164 -0.99 -0.07 12.31
CA ILE A 164 -1.26 -0.70 13.62
C ILE A 164 -2.62 -0.24 14.16
N ARG A 165 -2.89 1.07 14.16
CA ARG A 165 -4.17 1.63 14.62
C ARG A 165 -5.35 1.11 13.80
N GLU A 166 -5.21 1.04 12.48
CA GLU A 166 -6.29 0.51 11.62
C GLU A 166 -6.59 -0.97 11.95
N MET A 167 -5.56 -1.78 12.20
CA MET A 167 -5.71 -3.19 12.57
C MET A 167 -6.29 -3.38 13.97
N GLU A 168 -5.87 -2.59 14.95
CA GLU A 168 -6.41 -2.64 16.32
C GLU A 168 -7.89 -2.28 16.38
N LEU A 169 -8.33 -1.32 15.54
CA LEU A 169 -9.73 -0.96 15.40
C LEU A 169 -10.56 -2.06 14.71
N ARG A 170 -9.95 -2.87 13.85
CA ARG A 170 -10.62 -3.86 13.00
C ARG A 170 -10.13 -5.27 13.31
N LYS A 171 -10.66 -5.85 14.39
CA LYS A 171 -10.26 -7.19 14.88
C LYS A 171 -10.63 -8.33 13.93
N THR A 172 -11.64 -8.12 13.08
CA THR A 172 -12.09 -9.09 12.08
C THR A 172 -12.37 -8.38 10.76
N GLY A 173 -12.08 -9.05 9.66
CA GLY A 173 -12.30 -8.48 8.33
C GLY A 173 -12.63 -9.55 7.31
N MET A 174 -13.73 -9.35 6.59
CA MET A 174 -14.04 -10.16 5.42
C MET A 174 -13.58 -9.43 4.17
N THR A 175 -12.78 -10.12 3.37
CA THR A 175 -12.32 -9.62 2.07
C THR A 175 -12.89 -10.49 0.97
N ILE A 176 -13.52 -9.84 0.00
CA ILE A 176 -13.97 -10.50 -1.23
C ILE A 176 -12.98 -10.12 -2.32
N SER A 177 -12.41 -11.12 -2.96
CA SER A 177 -11.44 -10.97 -4.03
C SER A 177 -11.90 -11.67 -5.31
N TYR A 178 -11.44 -11.15 -6.45
CA TYR A 178 -11.67 -11.74 -7.76
C TYR A 178 -10.34 -12.20 -8.34
N HIS A 179 -10.23 -13.48 -8.67
CA HIS A 179 -9.02 -14.11 -9.18
C HIS A 179 -9.38 -15.17 -10.23
N GLU A 180 -8.77 -15.09 -11.42
CA GLU A 180 -8.92 -16.07 -12.51
C GLU A 180 -10.38 -16.47 -12.80
N GLY A 181 -11.27 -15.48 -12.88
CA GLY A 181 -12.68 -15.71 -13.18
C GLY A 181 -13.56 -16.07 -11.97
N LYS A 182 -12.97 -16.30 -10.79
CA LYS A 182 -13.67 -16.75 -9.58
C LYS A 182 -13.67 -15.69 -8.49
N LEU A 183 -14.76 -15.63 -7.73
CA LEU A 183 -14.81 -14.90 -6.46
C LEU A 183 -14.29 -15.80 -5.35
N THR A 184 -13.39 -15.25 -4.56
CA THR A 184 -12.85 -15.85 -3.35
C THR A 184 -13.22 -14.99 -2.16
N ARG A 185 -13.68 -15.62 -1.08
CA ARG A 185 -13.92 -14.97 0.22
C ARG A 185 -12.79 -15.40 1.13
N SER A 186 -12.11 -14.44 1.74
CA SER A 186 -11.16 -14.69 2.82
C SER A 186 -11.61 -13.94 4.07
N GLU A 187 -11.61 -14.62 5.20
CA GLU A 187 -11.83 -14.01 6.49
C GLU A 187 -10.50 -13.95 7.22
N VAL A 188 -10.15 -12.75 7.68
CA VAL A 188 -9.00 -12.55 8.55
C VAL A 188 -9.50 -12.75 9.97
N GLY A 189 -9.06 -13.86 10.58
CA GLY A 189 -9.35 -14.18 11.97
C GLY A 189 -8.52 -13.33 12.94
N PRO A 190 -8.89 -13.32 14.23
CA PRO A 190 -8.16 -12.55 15.25
C PRO A 190 -6.69 -13.00 15.38
N GLU A 191 -6.40 -14.30 15.24
CA GLU A 191 -5.03 -14.81 15.32
C GLU A 191 -4.12 -14.26 14.20
N GLU A 192 -4.65 -14.15 12.97
CA GLU A 192 -3.89 -13.59 11.85
C GLU A 192 -3.64 -12.10 12.04
N THR A 193 -4.64 -11.36 12.53
CA THR A 193 -4.50 -9.95 12.91
C THR A 193 -3.44 -9.78 14.01
N ASP A 194 -3.44 -10.64 15.03
CA ASP A 194 -2.47 -10.58 16.12
C ASP A 194 -1.04 -10.86 15.64
N GLN A 195 -0.86 -11.81 14.72
CA GLN A 195 0.44 -12.06 14.07
C GLN A 195 0.93 -10.84 13.26
N GLN A 196 0.05 -10.21 12.49
CA GLN A 196 0.37 -9.01 11.73
C GLN A 196 0.70 -7.82 12.66
N LEU A 197 -0.04 -7.67 13.76
CA LEU A 197 0.23 -6.66 14.77
C LEU A 197 1.57 -6.90 15.46
N PHE A 198 1.90 -8.14 15.82
CA PHE A 198 3.21 -8.49 16.38
C PHE A 198 4.33 -8.11 15.41
N PHE A 199 4.20 -8.48 14.14
CA PHE A 199 5.16 -8.14 13.08
C PHE A 199 5.38 -6.62 12.96
N LEU A 200 4.31 -5.82 12.91
CA LEU A 200 4.40 -4.37 12.77
C LEU A 200 4.90 -3.69 14.05
N ARG A 201 4.58 -4.22 15.24
CA ARG A 201 5.05 -3.70 16.53
C ARG A 201 6.56 -3.85 16.65
N ASP A 202 7.13 -4.98 16.23
CA ASP A 202 8.59 -5.17 16.22
C ASP A 202 9.29 -4.09 15.36
N ILE A 203 8.74 -3.80 14.18
CA ILE A 203 9.29 -2.75 13.31
C ILE A 203 9.15 -1.37 13.97
N ARG A 204 7.99 -1.06 14.55
CA ARG A 204 7.77 0.19 15.28
C ARG A 204 8.77 0.35 16.42
N ASP A 205 9.01 -0.72 17.17
CA ASP A 205 9.89 -0.68 18.34
C ASP A 205 11.35 -0.53 17.92
N PHE A 206 11.75 -1.16 16.80
CA PHE A 206 13.03 -0.86 16.14
C PHE A 206 13.14 0.61 15.71
N LEU A 207 12.11 1.17 15.07
CA LEU A 207 12.12 2.58 14.62
C LEU A 207 12.15 3.59 15.77
N LYS A 208 11.66 3.22 16.96
CA LYS A 208 11.71 4.05 18.17
C LYS A 208 13.00 3.89 18.96
N SER A 209 13.84 2.92 18.59
CA SER A 209 15.08 2.66 19.30
C SER A 209 16.10 3.79 19.05
N PRO A 210 17.04 4.01 19.98
CA PRO A 210 18.04 5.08 19.85
C PRO A 210 19.05 4.83 18.73
N VAL A 211 19.05 3.65 18.10
CA VAL A 211 19.96 3.33 16.98
C VAL A 211 19.46 3.86 15.64
N VAL A 212 18.19 4.28 15.56
CA VAL A 212 17.59 4.84 14.34
C VAL A 212 17.44 6.34 14.46
N GLU A 213 17.93 7.07 13.46
CA GLU A 213 17.71 8.49 13.29
C GLU A 213 16.52 8.73 12.36
N LEU A 214 15.44 9.27 12.92
CA LEU A 214 14.26 9.65 12.14
C LEU A 214 14.48 11.02 11.49
N VAL A 215 14.48 11.04 10.16
CA VAL A 215 14.76 12.23 9.36
C VAL A 215 13.47 12.70 8.69
N GLY A 216 13.13 13.97 8.86
CA GLY A 216 12.03 14.62 8.15
C GLY A 216 12.51 15.42 6.94
N LEU A 217 11.57 15.96 6.17
CA LEU A 217 11.88 17.01 5.21
C LEU A 217 12.27 18.28 5.98
N ASP A 218 13.53 18.70 5.85
CA ASP A 218 13.98 20.00 6.37
C ASP A 218 13.39 21.12 5.49
N PRO A 219 12.52 22.00 6.04
CA PRO A 219 11.94 23.11 5.29
C PRO A 219 12.99 24.07 4.71
N GLY A 220 14.19 24.12 5.30
CA GLY A 220 15.29 24.98 4.83
C GLY A 220 16.02 24.45 3.59
N LEU A 221 15.90 23.15 3.29
CA LEU A 221 16.52 22.49 2.13
C LEU A 221 15.60 22.42 0.90
N ILE A 222 14.29 22.67 1.08
CA ILE A 222 13.35 22.71 -0.04
C ILE A 222 13.44 24.09 -0.68
N SER A 223 14.21 24.22 -1.76
CA SER A 223 14.23 25.47 -2.51
C SER A 223 12.86 25.73 -3.14
N THR A 224 12.48 27.01 -3.27
CA THR A 224 11.26 27.41 -3.98
C THR A 224 11.24 26.95 -5.44
N ALA A 225 12.42 26.67 -6.02
CA ALA A 225 12.58 26.06 -7.34
C ALA A 225 12.21 24.57 -7.36
N ASP A 226 12.57 23.81 -6.32
CA ASP A 226 12.21 22.40 -6.18
C ASP A 226 10.70 22.24 -5.94
N MET A 227 10.08 23.16 -5.19
CA MET A 227 8.62 23.19 -5.05
C MET A 227 7.91 23.49 -6.37
N LYS A 228 8.44 24.42 -7.19
CA LYS A 228 7.89 24.71 -8.53
C LYS A 228 8.02 23.50 -9.46
N LYS A 229 9.19 22.86 -9.50
CA LYS A 229 9.38 21.61 -10.27
C LYS A 229 8.44 20.49 -9.81
N ALA A 230 8.24 20.32 -8.51
CA ALA A 230 7.31 19.32 -7.98
C ALA A 230 5.83 19.62 -8.33
N GLN A 231 5.48 20.89 -8.51
CA GLN A 231 4.16 21.30 -9.01
C GLN A 231 4.01 21.12 -10.52
N GLU A 232 5.11 21.17 -11.27
CA GLU A 232 5.17 20.93 -12.72
C GLU A 232 5.19 19.43 -13.08
N ILE A 233 5.59 18.54 -12.15
CA ILE A 233 5.37 17.10 -12.31
C ILE A 233 3.85 16.90 -12.37
N PRO A 234 3.28 16.37 -13.47
CA PRO A 234 1.85 16.18 -13.59
C PRO A 234 1.40 15.30 -12.43
N ARG A 235 0.62 15.89 -11.51
CA ARG A 235 -0.10 15.12 -10.50
C ARG A 235 -0.91 14.09 -11.27
N CYS A 236 -0.58 12.81 -11.12
CA CYS A 236 -1.46 11.71 -11.52
C CYS A 236 -2.69 11.70 -10.60
N TYR A 237 -3.46 12.78 -10.63
CA TYR A 237 -4.76 12.96 -10.03
C TYR A 237 -5.65 13.58 -11.11
N SER A 238 -6.16 12.70 -11.96
CA SER A 238 -7.54 12.84 -12.44
C SER A 238 -8.04 11.46 -12.85
N LEU A 239 -8.68 10.77 -11.91
CA LEU A 239 -9.84 9.96 -12.28
C LEU A 239 -10.95 10.95 -12.67
N ARG A 240 -10.80 11.60 -13.84
CA ARG A 240 -11.95 12.17 -14.54
C ARG A 240 -12.59 11.00 -15.26
N ALA A 241 -13.79 10.66 -14.78
CA ALA A 241 -14.80 10.06 -15.62
C ALA A 241 -15.04 11.04 -16.77
N ASP A 242 -14.61 10.66 -17.97
CA ASP A 242 -15.32 10.96 -19.21
C ASP A 242 -14.81 10.00 -20.28
N CYS A 243 -15.73 9.23 -20.84
CA CYS A 243 -15.54 8.46 -22.05
C CYS A 243 -15.12 9.41 -23.19
N GLY A 244 -13.98 9.14 -23.81
CA GLY A 244 -13.58 9.79 -25.06
C GLY A 244 -12.14 9.44 -25.41
N LEU A 245 -11.95 8.68 -26.49
CA LEU A 245 -10.65 8.41 -27.08
C LEU A 245 -9.84 9.71 -27.28
N GLN A 246 -8.58 9.71 -26.84
CA GLN A 246 -7.45 10.12 -27.68
C GLN A 246 -6.14 9.63 -27.07
N VAL A 247 -5.47 8.74 -27.80
CA VAL A 247 -4.11 8.28 -27.52
C VAL A 247 -3.16 9.45 -27.80
N ALA A 248 -2.57 10.03 -26.76
CA ALA A 248 -1.45 10.96 -26.93
C ALA A 248 -0.14 10.17 -26.81
N SER A 249 0.51 9.95 -27.94
CA SER A 249 1.89 9.47 -28.03
C SER A 249 2.82 10.49 -27.37
N CYS A 250 3.53 10.10 -26.31
CA CYS A 250 4.62 10.91 -25.77
C CYS A 250 5.92 10.50 -26.47
N GLY A 251 6.46 11.44 -27.25
CA GLY A 251 7.67 11.27 -28.05
C GLY A 251 8.92 11.07 -27.19
N VAL A 252 9.79 10.21 -27.70
CA VAL A 252 11.17 10.02 -27.25
C VAL A 252 11.95 11.29 -27.59
N LEU A 253 12.48 11.99 -26.59
CA LEU A 253 13.56 12.94 -26.80
C LEU A 253 14.89 12.24 -26.49
N ARG A 254 15.73 12.20 -27.53
CA ARG A 254 17.13 11.77 -27.50
C ARG A 254 18.00 12.77 -26.76
#